data_AF-W5JST9-F1
#
_entry.id   AF-W5JST9-F1
#
_cell.length_a   1.000
_cell.length_b   1.000
_cell.length_c   1.000
_cell.angle_alpha   90.00
_cell.angle_beta   90.00
_cell.angle_gamma   90.00
#
_symmetry.space_group_name_H-M   'P 1'
#
loop_
_entity.id
_entity.type
_entity.pdbx_description
1 polymer ?
#
loop_
_entity_poly.entity_id
_entity_poly.type
_entity_poly.pdbx_seq_one_letter_code
_entity_poly.pdbx_strand_id
1 'polypeptide(L)'
;MAPLLQIGLLVLFAIVIFAIIGLEFYSGALHRSCYSLEDITQIVKEGEFPTPCNADNDTIAPTGAYVCNSSDSTCVEQWEGPNFGITSFDNIGFAMLTVFQCITMEGWTAILYWTNDALGSTFNWIYFVPLIVLGSFFMLNLVLGVLSG
;
A
#
# COMPACT_ATOMS: atom_id res chain seq x y z
N MET A 1 -13.87 30.81 -6.19
CA MET A 1 -14.08 29.35 -6.12
C MET A 1 -13.77 28.61 -7.42
N ALA A 2 -13.99 29.19 -8.61
CA ALA A 2 -13.60 28.59 -9.90
C ALA A 2 -12.13 28.07 -9.99
N PRO A 3 -11.10 28.75 -9.46
CA PRO A 3 -9.73 28.24 -9.55
C PRO A 3 -9.46 27.04 -8.63
N LEU A 4 -10.13 26.94 -7.47
CA LEU A 4 -10.02 25.77 -6.60
C LEU A 4 -10.67 24.52 -7.23
N LEU A 5 -11.75 24.70 -7.99
CA LEU A 5 -12.38 23.58 -8.70
C LEU A 5 -11.44 22.94 -9.72
N GLN A 6 -10.64 23.75 -10.42
CA GLN A 6 -9.67 23.26 -11.39
C GLN A 6 -8.55 22.45 -10.73
N ILE A 7 -8.04 22.92 -9.59
CA ILE A 7 -7.05 22.17 -8.80
C ILE A 7 -7.66 20.87 -8.28
N GLY A 8 -8.88 20.92 -7.74
CA GLY A 8 -9.57 19.72 -7.25
C GLY A 8 -9.79 18.67 -8.33
N LEU A 9 -10.12 19.09 -9.56
CA LEU A 9 -10.24 18.18 -10.70
C LEU A 9 -8.89 17.58 -11.12
N LEU A 10 -7.81 18.38 -11.10
CA LEU A 10 -6.46 17.90 -11.37
C LEU A 10 -6.02 16.85 -10.33
N VAL A 11 -6.29 17.12 -9.05
CA VAL A 11 -6.03 16.22 -7.92
C VAL A 11 -6.76 14.90 -8.11
N LEU A 12 -8.06 14.96 -8.39
CA LEU A 12 -8.88 13.78 -8.62
C LEU A 12 -8.36 12.96 -9.80
N PHE A 13 -8.00 13.62 -10.90
CA PHE A 13 -7.45 12.95 -12.08
C PHE A 13 -6.10 12.26 -11.78
N ALA A 14 -5.21 12.91 -11.03
CA ALA A 14 -3.96 12.30 -10.59
C ALA A 14 -4.19 11.09 -9.69
N ILE A 15 -5.12 11.18 -8.71
CA ILE A 15 -5.51 10.06 -7.84
C ILE A 15 -5.98 8.87 -8.67
N VAL A 16 -6.84 9.10 -9.67
CA VAL A 16 -7.35 8.03 -10.54
C VAL A 16 -6.23 7.36 -11.32
N ILE A 17 -5.29 8.12 -11.89
CA ILE A 17 -4.15 7.53 -12.63
C ILE A 17 -3.31 6.64 -11.72
N PHE A 18 -2.90 7.14 -10.55
CA PHE A 18 -2.09 6.35 -9.62
C PHE A 18 -2.87 5.16 -9.07
N ALA A 19 -4.17 5.29 -8.84
CA ALA A 19 -5.02 4.18 -8.39
C ALA A 19 -5.11 3.06 -9.43
N ILE A 20 -5.25 3.38 -10.72
CA ILE A 20 -5.24 2.37 -11.79
C ILE A 20 -3.88 1.68 -11.85
N ILE A 21 -2.78 2.44 -11.83
CA ILE A 21 -1.43 1.86 -11.87
C ILE A 21 -1.20 0.96 -10.64
N GLY A 22 -1.58 1.42 -9.45
CA GLY A 22 -1.46 0.65 -8.22
C GLY A 22 -2.31 -0.61 -8.22
N LEU A 23 -3.53 -0.55 -8.75
CA LEU A 23 -4.39 -1.72 -8.92
C LEU A 23 -3.73 -2.79 -9.80
N GLU A 24 -3.18 -2.41 -10.95
CA GLU A 24 -2.52 -3.37 -11.85
C GLU A 24 -1.27 -4.02 -11.23
N PHE A 25 -0.54 -3.31 -10.36
CA PHE A 25 0.67 -3.86 -9.73
C PHE A 25 0.41 -4.62 -8.43
N TYR A 26 -0.58 -4.20 -7.64
CA TYR A 26 -0.75 -4.65 -6.25
C TYR A 26 -2.05 -5.41 -5.97
N SER A 27 -2.89 -5.63 -6.99
CA SER A 27 -4.12 -6.41 -6.86
C SER A 27 -3.83 -7.79 -6.27
N GLY A 28 -4.49 -8.11 -5.16
CA GLY A 28 -4.41 -9.39 -4.46
C GLY A 28 -3.15 -9.57 -3.60
N ALA A 29 -2.19 -8.64 -3.65
CA ALA A 29 -0.88 -8.83 -2.99
C ALA A 29 -0.98 -8.80 -1.45
N LEU A 30 -1.98 -8.12 -0.89
CA LEU A 30 -2.07 -7.84 0.55
C LEU A 30 -2.97 -8.82 1.33
N HIS A 31 -3.30 -9.98 0.76
CA HIS A 31 -4.17 -10.99 1.39
C HIS A 31 -3.45 -12.17 2.03
N ARG A 32 -2.12 -12.16 2.00
CA ARG A 32 -1.27 -13.22 2.57
C ARG A 32 -0.67 -12.75 3.88
N SER A 33 -0.78 -13.55 4.93
CA SER A 33 -0.12 -13.30 6.23
C SER A 33 0.34 -14.62 6.85
N CYS A 34 1.17 -14.55 7.89
CA CYS A 34 1.69 -15.73 8.57
C CYS A 34 0.66 -16.26 9.55
N TYR A 35 0.25 -17.52 9.37
CA TYR A 35 -0.65 -18.24 10.29
C TYR A 35 0.12 -19.30 11.07
N SER A 36 -0.29 -19.57 12.30
CA SER A 36 0.36 -20.59 13.14
C SER A 36 0.15 -22.00 12.59
N LEU A 37 1.18 -22.85 12.70
CA LEU A 37 1.08 -24.27 12.36
C LEU A 37 0.24 -25.07 13.38
N GLU A 38 0.10 -24.59 14.62
CA GLU A 38 -0.71 -25.23 15.65
C GLU A 38 -2.21 -24.95 15.45
N ASP A 39 -2.53 -23.70 15.07
CA ASP A 39 -3.88 -23.24 14.78
C ASP A 39 -3.87 -22.27 13.58
N ILE A 40 -4.33 -22.77 12.43
CA ILE A 40 -4.33 -22.02 11.17
C ILE A 40 -5.38 -20.90 11.13
N THR A 41 -6.14 -20.71 12.22
CA THR A 41 -7.03 -19.54 12.38
C THR A 41 -6.34 -18.36 13.05
N GLN A 42 -5.18 -18.58 13.68
CA GLN A 42 -4.42 -17.54 14.36
C GLN A 42 -3.32 -16.96 13.47
N ILE A 43 -3.36 -15.63 13.28
CA ILE A 43 -2.30 -14.87 12.63
C ILE A 43 -1.17 -14.65 13.62
N VAL A 44 0.04 -15.05 13.23
CA VAL A 44 1.28 -14.72 13.92
C VAL A 44 1.67 -13.30 13.53
N LYS A 45 1.68 -12.41 14.53
CA LYS A 45 1.96 -10.99 14.33
C LYS A 45 3.44 -10.70 14.45
N GLU A 46 3.91 -9.76 13.65
CA GLU A 46 5.23 -9.15 13.82
C GLU A 46 5.08 -7.87 14.66
N GLY A 47 5.38 -7.95 15.95
CA GLY A 47 5.12 -6.87 16.89
C GLY A 47 3.63 -6.71 17.22
N GLU A 48 3.08 -5.51 17.05
CA GLU A 48 1.69 -5.21 17.45
C GLU A 48 0.65 -5.52 16.37
N PHE A 49 1.04 -5.55 15.09
CA PHE A 49 0.13 -5.64 13.96
C PHE A 49 0.45 -6.84 13.04
N PRO A 50 -0.57 -7.43 12.38
CA PRO A 50 -0.33 -8.42 11.34
C PRO A 50 0.32 -7.77 10.11
N THR A 51 1.27 -8.46 9.50
CA THR A 51 2.01 -8.01 8.32
C THR A 51 1.79 -8.96 7.13
N PRO A 52 1.86 -8.46 5.88
CA PRO A 52 1.83 -9.31 4.71
C PRO A 52 3.04 -10.24 4.65
N CYS A 53 2.89 -11.39 4.01
CA CYS A 53 4.00 -12.32 3.73
C CYS A 53 4.06 -12.70 2.25
N ASN A 54 5.25 -13.11 1.78
CA ASN A 54 5.46 -13.59 0.42
C ASN A 54 5.62 -15.12 0.35
N ALA A 55 6.45 -15.69 1.23
CA ALA A 55 6.83 -17.09 1.19
C ALA A 55 7.16 -17.66 2.58
N ASP A 56 7.31 -18.98 2.65
CA ASP A 56 7.74 -19.72 3.85
C ASP A 56 9.25 -19.96 3.91
N ASN A 57 9.97 -19.66 2.82
CA ASN A 57 11.39 -19.93 2.69
C ASN A 57 12.11 -18.76 2.02
N ASP A 58 13.19 -18.32 2.64
CA ASP A 58 14.02 -17.18 2.23
C ASP A 58 14.68 -17.39 0.85
N THR A 59 14.87 -18.66 0.45
CA THR A 59 15.44 -18.98 -0.87
C THR A 59 14.49 -18.72 -2.04
N ILE A 60 13.18 -18.62 -1.79
CA ILE A 60 12.14 -18.42 -2.80
C ILE A 60 11.67 -16.96 -2.80
N ALA A 61 11.81 -16.28 -1.67
CA ALA A 61 11.34 -14.91 -1.51
C ALA A 61 12.20 -13.91 -2.30
N PRO A 62 11.58 -12.90 -2.95
CA PRO A 62 12.31 -11.80 -3.54
C PRO A 62 12.95 -10.93 -2.46
N THR A 63 14.04 -10.24 -2.81
CA THR A 63 14.82 -9.44 -1.85
C THR A 63 13.96 -8.41 -1.11
N GLY A 64 13.95 -8.51 0.22
CA GLY A 64 13.22 -7.59 1.10
C GLY A 64 11.72 -7.87 1.21
N ALA A 65 11.25 -9.03 0.75
CA ALA A 65 9.94 -9.54 1.11
C ALA A 65 9.97 -10.22 2.48
N TYR A 66 8.81 -10.29 3.12
CA TYR A 66 8.68 -10.93 4.42
C TYR A 66 8.46 -12.43 4.28
N VAL A 67 9.18 -13.18 5.12
CA VAL A 67 9.20 -14.64 5.12
C VAL A 67 8.75 -15.12 6.49
N CYS A 68 7.73 -15.96 6.51
CA CYS A 68 7.24 -16.56 7.75
C CYS A 68 8.29 -17.50 8.35
N ASN A 69 8.32 -17.61 9.68
CA ASN A 69 9.17 -18.60 10.34
C ASN A 69 8.62 -20.00 10.09
N SER A 70 9.32 -20.78 9.26
CA SER A 70 8.88 -22.11 8.84
C SER A 70 8.73 -23.12 9.99
N SER A 71 9.25 -22.85 11.20
CA SER A 71 9.06 -23.73 12.36
C SER A 71 7.71 -23.56 13.06
N ASP A 72 7.14 -22.35 13.00
CA ASP A 72 5.99 -21.95 13.83
C ASP A 72 4.82 -21.44 13.00
N SER A 73 5.08 -20.93 11.79
CA SER A 73 4.08 -20.31 10.91
C SER A 73 4.26 -20.62 9.43
N THR A 74 3.17 -20.48 8.68
CA THR A 74 3.11 -20.62 7.22
C THR A 74 2.33 -19.47 6.60
N CYS A 75 2.73 -19.05 5.40
CA CYS A 75 2.21 -17.92 4.65
C CYS A 75 0.96 -18.35 3.88
N VAL A 76 -0.22 -17.88 4.32
CA VAL A 76 -1.50 -18.31 3.78
C VAL A 76 -2.31 -17.11 3.30
N GLU A 77 -2.97 -17.27 2.15
CA GLU A 77 -3.87 -16.30 1.53
C GLU A 77 -5.28 -16.38 2.14
N GLN A 78 -5.39 -16.04 3.42
CA GLN A 78 -6.67 -16.02 4.16
C GLN A 78 -6.92 -14.67 4.85
N TRP A 79 -5.98 -13.74 4.77
CA TRP A 79 -6.07 -12.48 5.49
C TRP A 79 -6.94 -11.46 4.74
N GLU A 80 -7.84 -10.79 5.46
CA GLU A 80 -8.67 -9.70 4.92
C GLU A 80 -7.82 -8.53 4.40
N GLY A 81 -6.62 -8.34 4.96
CA GLY A 81 -5.65 -7.33 4.57
C GLY A 81 -5.45 -6.24 5.62
N PRO A 82 -4.51 -5.30 5.38
CA PRO A 82 -4.17 -4.26 6.33
C PRO A 82 -5.37 -3.35 6.64
N ASN A 83 -5.44 -2.86 7.88
CA ASN A 83 -6.51 -1.97 8.37
C ASN A 83 -7.92 -2.53 8.10
N PHE A 84 -8.15 -3.82 8.41
CA PHE A 84 -9.44 -4.49 8.19
C PHE A 84 -9.86 -4.48 6.70
N GLY A 85 -8.90 -4.71 5.81
CA GLY A 85 -9.13 -4.74 4.36
C GLY A 85 -9.40 -3.38 3.69
N ILE A 86 -9.35 -2.27 4.43
CA ILE A 86 -9.58 -0.93 3.87
C ILE A 86 -8.40 -0.50 2.99
N THR A 87 -7.18 -0.78 3.43
CA THR A 87 -5.96 -0.48 2.68
C THR A 87 -5.70 -1.60 1.69
N SER A 88 -6.21 -1.42 0.48
CA SER A 88 -6.26 -2.43 -0.57
C SER A 88 -6.10 -1.79 -1.96
N PHE A 89 -5.57 -2.57 -2.90
CA PHE A 89 -5.48 -2.23 -4.32
C PHE A 89 -6.38 -3.14 -5.18
N ASP A 90 -7.28 -3.91 -4.59
CA ASP A 90 -8.04 -4.95 -5.31
C ASP A 90 -9.23 -4.39 -6.09
N ASN A 91 -9.69 -3.20 -5.69
CA ASN A 91 -10.80 -2.51 -6.34
C ASN A 91 -10.43 -1.04 -6.53
N ILE A 92 -10.92 -0.43 -7.61
CA ILE A 92 -10.61 0.97 -7.92
C ILE A 92 -10.99 1.93 -6.78
N GLY A 93 -12.09 1.65 -6.07
CA GLY A 93 -12.53 2.44 -4.91
C GLY A 93 -11.52 2.44 -3.76
N PHE A 94 -11.07 1.25 -3.35
CA PHE A 94 -10.08 1.10 -2.29
C PHE A 94 -8.69 1.56 -2.72
N ALA A 95 -8.31 1.35 -3.98
CA ALA A 95 -7.07 1.86 -4.54
C ALA A 95 -7.03 3.39 -4.51
N MET A 96 -8.11 4.07 -4.91
CA MET A 96 -8.21 5.54 -4.81
C MET A 96 -8.14 6.02 -3.36
N LEU A 97 -8.76 5.32 -2.40
CA LEU A 97 -8.71 5.68 -0.98
C LEU A 97 -7.29 5.52 -0.42
N THR A 98 -6.63 4.42 -0.74
CA THR A 98 -5.23 4.14 -0.36
C THR A 98 -4.28 5.18 -0.96
N VAL A 99 -4.45 5.51 -2.25
CA VAL A 99 -3.67 6.57 -2.92
C VAL A 99 -3.93 7.94 -2.30
N PHE A 100 -5.18 8.26 -1.96
CA PHE A 100 -5.52 9.50 -1.27
C PHE A 100 -4.82 9.59 0.09
N GLN A 101 -4.85 8.53 0.89
CA GLN A 101 -4.11 8.45 2.16
C GLN A 101 -2.59 8.64 1.96
N CYS A 102 -2.01 8.06 0.90
CA CYS A 102 -0.61 8.30 0.59
C CYS A 102 -0.33 9.78 0.27
N ILE A 103 -1.22 10.42 -0.50
CA ILE A 103 -1.08 11.83 -0.90
C ILE A 103 -1.19 12.78 0.29
N THR A 104 -1.99 12.47 1.32
CA THR A 104 -2.04 13.26 2.55
C THR A 104 -0.77 13.12 3.41
N MET A 105 0.21 12.32 2.97
CA MET A 105 1.45 12.00 3.68
C MET A 105 1.22 11.29 5.02
N GLU A 106 0.07 10.65 5.22
CA GLU A 106 -0.27 9.95 6.46
C GLU A 106 -0.22 8.43 6.27
N GLY A 107 0.68 7.76 6.98
CA GLY A 107 0.77 6.29 6.94
C GLY A 107 1.25 5.70 5.61
N TRP A 108 1.68 6.51 4.65
CA TRP A 108 2.15 6.06 3.34
C TRP A 108 3.37 5.12 3.41
N THR A 109 4.25 5.31 4.40
CA THR A 109 5.42 4.44 4.62
C THR A 109 5.01 3.06 5.07
N ALA A 110 3.95 2.93 5.87
CA ALA A 110 3.42 1.62 6.26
C ALA A 110 2.89 0.87 5.03
N ILE A 111 2.19 1.56 4.13
CA ILE A 111 1.70 0.98 2.87
C ILE A 111 2.86 0.54 1.97
N LEU A 112 3.92 1.36 1.87
CA LEU A 112 5.15 0.98 1.17
C LEU A 112 5.79 -0.27 1.80
N TYR A 113 5.86 -0.36 3.13
CA TYR A 113 6.45 -1.53 3.78
C TYR A 113 5.59 -2.77 3.60
N TRP A 114 4.27 -2.69 3.73
CA TRP A 114 3.37 -3.81 3.44
C TRP A 114 3.49 -4.32 2.00
N THR A 115 3.61 -3.42 1.02
CA THR A 115 3.86 -3.84 -0.37
C THR A 115 5.25 -4.44 -0.57
N ASN A 116 6.27 -3.98 0.17
CA ASN A 116 7.59 -4.61 0.18
C ASN A 116 7.54 -6.02 0.79
N ASP A 117 6.88 -6.16 1.92
CA ASP A 117 6.73 -7.44 2.62
C ASP A 117 6.00 -8.47 1.75
N ALA A 118 5.00 -8.01 0.98
CA ALA A 118 4.22 -8.84 0.06
C ALA A 118 4.95 -9.23 -1.24
N LEU A 119 5.71 -8.32 -1.86
CA LEU A 119 6.23 -8.49 -3.24
C LEU A 119 7.74 -8.30 -3.40
N GLY A 120 8.43 -7.87 -2.36
CA GLY A 120 9.83 -7.49 -2.37
C GLY A 120 10.07 -5.98 -2.57
N SER A 121 11.25 -5.53 -2.17
CA SER A 121 11.59 -4.10 -2.07
C SER A 121 12.09 -3.45 -3.37
N THR A 122 12.39 -4.26 -4.39
CA THR A 122 13.16 -3.83 -5.57
C THR A 122 12.47 -2.76 -6.42
N PHE A 123 11.14 -2.86 -6.60
CA PHE A 123 10.40 -2.02 -7.56
C PHE A 123 9.41 -1.04 -6.91
N ASN A 124 8.95 -1.29 -5.68
CA ASN A 124 7.88 -0.50 -5.07
C ASN A 124 8.21 0.98 -4.91
N TRP A 125 9.48 1.30 -4.63
CA TRP A 125 9.91 2.71 -4.51
C TRP A 125 9.67 3.50 -5.81
N ILE A 126 9.69 2.86 -6.98
CA ILE A 126 9.42 3.51 -8.28
C ILE A 126 7.96 3.97 -8.38
N TYR A 127 7.04 3.32 -7.68
CA TYR A 127 5.64 3.74 -7.61
C TYR A 127 5.42 4.78 -6.49
N PHE A 128 5.87 4.49 -5.27
CA PHE A 128 5.57 5.32 -4.11
C PHE A 128 6.33 6.66 -4.11
N VAL A 129 7.58 6.73 -4.59
CA VAL A 129 8.34 7.99 -4.58
C VAL A 129 7.71 9.04 -5.52
N PRO A 130 7.40 8.74 -6.79
CA PRO A 130 6.68 9.68 -7.65
C PRO A 130 5.29 10.02 -7.13
N LEU A 131 4.57 9.07 -6.53
CA LEU A 131 3.27 9.32 -5.90
C LEU A 131 3.36 10.41 -4.82
N ILE A 132 4.35 10.36 -3.93
CA ILE A 132 4.52 11.37 -2.86
C ILE A 132 5.03 12.70 -3.42
N VAL A 133 5.98 12.67 -4.36
CA VAL A 133 6.55 13.91 -4.93
C VAL A 133 5.51 14.67 -5.76
N LEU A 134 4.80 13.98 -6.65
CA LEU A 134 3.80 14.59 -7.53
C LEU A 134 2.44 14.77 -6.85
N GLY A 135 2.05 13.85 -5.98
CA GLY A 135 0.78 13.91 -5.28
C GLY A 135 0.80 14.87 -4.09
N SER A 136 1.82 14.83 -3.25
CA SER A 136 1.80 15.61 -2.01
C SER A 136 2.47 16.97 -2.15
N PHE A 137 3.72 17.01 -2.63
CA PHE A 137 4.46 18.27 -2.70
C PHE A 137 3.92 19.23 -3.77
N PHE A 138 3.62 18.72 -4.97
CA PHE A 138 3.09 19.59 -6.02
C PHE A 138 1.68 20.09 -5.70
N MET A 139 0.82 19.25 -5.11
CA MET A 139 -0.57 19.64 -4.85
C MET A 139 -0.71 20.61 -3.67
N LEU A 140 0.05 20.44 -2.59
CA LEU A 140 0.10 21.43 -1.50
C LEU A 140 0.57 22.79 -2.01
N ASN A 141 1.61 22.82 -2.86
CA ASN A 141 2.14 24.06 -3.43
C ASN A 141 1.15 24.74 -4.39
N LEU A 142 0.35 23.98 -5.16
CA LEU A 142 -0.68 24.54 -6.03
C LEU A 142 -1.82 25.20 -5.24
N VAL A 143 -2.28 24.56 -4.16
CA VAL A 143 -3.33 25.12 -3.29
C VAL A 143 -2.85 26.42 -2.65
N LEU A 144 -1.63 26.44 -2.11
CA LEU A 144 -1.04 27.65 -1.52
C LEU A 144 -0.86 28.76 -2.57
N GLY A 145 -0.40 28.41 -3.78
CA GLY A 145 -0.24 29.35 -4.89
C GLY A 145 -1.54 30.06 -5.26
N VAL A 146 -2.65 29.32 -5.37
CA VAL A 146 -3.96 29.91 -5.71
C VAL A 146 -4.57 30.72 -4.58
N LEU A 147 -4.24 30.43 -3.32
CA LEU A 147 -4.66 31.27 -2.19
C LEU A 147 -3.85 32.56 -2.07
N SER A 148 -2.63 32.59 -2.63
CA SER A 148 -1.74 33.76 -2.59
C SER A 148 -2.03 34.82 -3.65
N GLY A 149 -2.84 34.49 -4.67
CA GLY A 149 -3.26 35.39 -5.76
C GLY A 149 -4.73 35.77 -5.65
#